data_AF-A0A914EXX4-F1
#
_entry.id   AF-A0A914EXX4-F1
#
_cell.length_a   1.000
_cell.length_b   1.000
_cell.length_c   1.000
_cell.angle_alpha   90.00
_cell.angle_beta   90.00
_cell.angle_gamma   90.00
#
_symmetry.space_group_name_H-M   'P 1'
#
loop_
_entity.id
_entity.type
_entity.pdbx_description
1 polymer ?
#
loop_
_entity_poly.entity_id
_entity_poly.type
_entity_poly.pdbx_seq_one_letter_code
_entity_poly.pdbx_strand_id
1 'polypeptide(L)'
;MKTSIIFGVLILGTVSAVYVPLPPKFADHCILDDGTNLYKPENQYQVPWFNVDLDADPYTRFQEISGIYKDNIKDLLQQIKNLITPFIPDALNIVDDVFGSMDQYLAAPYRDEIRVRIFSVR
;
A
#
# COMPACT_ATOMS: atom_id res chain seq x y z
N MET A 1 -42.37 3.56 17.15
CA MET A 1 -42.50 2.65 15.98
C MET A 1 -41.31 2.68 15.02
N LYS A 2 -40.56 3.79 14.86
CA LYS A 2 -39.38 3.87 13.98
C LYS A 2 -38.10 3.23 14.56
N THR A 3 -37.94 3.22 15.88
CA THR A 3 -36.76 2.67 16.59
C THR A 3 -36.68 1.13 16.56
N SER A 4 -37.82 0.43 16.57
CA SER A 4 -37.85 -1.04 16.43
C SER A 4 -37.45 -1.53 15.04
N ILE A 5 -37.64 -0.72 14.00
CA ILE A 5 -37.28 -1.08 12.62
C ILE A 5 -35.76 -1.03 12.45
N ILE A 6 -35.11 -0.02 13.05
CA ILE A 6 -33.65 0.15 12.98
C ILE A 6 -32.94 -0.99 13.74
N PHE A 7 -33.47 -1.39 14.89
CA PHE A 7 -32.92 -2.53 15.65
C PHE A 7 -33.10 -3.86 14.91
N GLY A 8 -34.21 -4.04 14.18
CA GLY A 8 -34.43 -5.21 13.32
C GLY A 8 -33.45 -5.27 12.13
N VAL A 9 -33.18 -4.14 11.46
CA VAL A 9 -32.24 -4.08 10.33
C VAL A 9 -30.79 -4.34 10.78
N LEU A 10 -30.40 -3.88 11.97
CA LEU A 10 -29.07 -4.15 12.54
C LEU A 10 -28.86 -5.63 12.89
N ILE A 11 -29.92 -6.35 13.32
CA ILE A 11 -29.85 -7.78 13.64
C ILE A 11 -29.85 -8.65 12.37
N LEU A 12 -30.49 -8.21 11.28
CA LEU A 12 -30.44 -8.94 10.00
C LEU A 12 -29.10 -8.79 9.25
N GLY A 13 -28.33 -7.73 9.53
CA GLY A 13 -27.01 -7.51 8.91
C GLY A 13 -25.90 -8.44 9.40
N THR A 14 -26.04 -9.04 10.58
CA THR A 14 -24.99 -9.89 11.18
C THR A 14 -25.02 -11.35 10.72
N VAL A 15 -26.04 -11.77 9.96
CA VAL A 15 -26.28 -13.18 9.59
C VAL A 15 -25.69 -13.58 8.23
N SER A 16 -25.09 -12.66 7.46
CA SER A 16 -24.77 -12.92 6.04
C SER A 16 -23.29 -13.09 5.72
N ALA A 17 -22.46 -13.55 6.66
CA ALA A 17 -21.19 -14.17 6.30
C ALA A 17 -21.44 -15.65 5.99
N VAL A 18 -22.03 -15.93 4.82
CA VAL A 18 -22.15 -17.31 4.32
C VAL A 18 -20.75 -17.72 3.86
N TYR A 19 -20.13 -18.64 4.60
CA TYR A 19 -18.94 -19.33 4.11
C TYR A 19 -19.32 -20.12 2.86
N VAL A 20 -18.82 -19.68 1.70
CA VAL A 20 -18.97 -20.38 0.43
C VAL A 20 -17.71 -21.21 0.23
N PRO A 21 -17.75 -22.55 0.35
CA PRO A 21 -16.59 -23.36 0.03
C PRO A 21 -16.26 -23.17 -1.45
N LEU A 22 -15.05 -22.70 -1.73
CA LEU A 22 -14.57 -22.58 -3.09
C LEU A 22 -14.45 -24.00 -3.70
N PRO A 23 -14.66 -24.15 -5.03
CA PRO A 23 -14.41 -25.40 -5.72
C PRO A 23 -12.99 -25.93 -5.42
N PRO A 24 -12.73 -27.25 -5.40
CA PRO A 24 -11.45 -27.82 -4.93
C PRO A 24 -10.16 -27.21 -5.51
N LYS A 25 -10.19 -26.70 -6.74
CA LYS A 25 -9.05 -26.04 -7.40
C LYS A 25 -8.75 -24.61 -6.91
N PHE A 26 -9.68 -24.04 -6.15
CA PHE A 26 -9.64 -22.70 -5.56
C PHE A 26 -9.84 -22.76 -4.04
N ALA A 27 -10.12 -23.95 -3.48
CA ALA A 27 -10.17 -24.15 -2.05
C ALA A 27 -8.76 -24.01 -1.49
N ASP A 28 -8.65 -23.37 -0.34
CA ASP A 28 -7.38 -23.27 0.37
C ASP A 28 -6.92 -24.68 0.73
N HIS A 29 -5.67 -24.99 0.38
CA HIS A 29 -5.03 -26.25 0.70
C HIS A 29 -3.87 -26.00 1.66
N CYS A 30 -3.82 -26.74 2.75
CA CYS A 30 -2.71 -26.67 3.67
C CYS A 30 -1.51 -27.36 3.03
N ILE A 31 -0.53 -26.57 2.58
CA ILE A 31 0.66 -27.08 1.89
C ILE A 31 1.48 -28.06 2.76
N LEU A 32 1.33 -27.98 4.09
CA LEU A 32 1.95 -28.92 5.02
C LEU A 32 1.32 -30.32 4.98
N ASP A 33 0.08 -30.45 4.52
CA ASP A 33 -0.61 -31.75 4.38
C ASP A 33 0.04 -32.61 3.28
N ASP A 34 0.70 -31.98 2.30
CA ASP A 34 1.50 -32.65 1.26
C ASP A 34 2.90 -33.05 1.76
N GLY A 35 3.17 -32.88 3.07
CA GLY A 35 4.49 -33.14 3.67
C GLY A 35 5.59 -32.20 3.18
N THR A 36 5.23 -31.12 2.46
CA THR A 36 6.18 -30.20 1.84
C THR A 36 6.19 -28.88 2.60
N ASN A 37 7.31 -28.54 3.24
CA ASN A 37 7.51 -27.21 3.79
C ASN A 37 8.13 -26.29 2.72
N LEU A 38 7.38 -25.29 2.25
CA LEU A 38 7.89 -24.28 1.32
C LEU A 38 8.73 -23.20 2.00
N TYR A 39 8.76 -23.17 3.33
CA TYR A 39 9.60 -22.24 4.07
C TYR A 39 11.07 -22.55 3.81
N LYS A 40 11.74 -21.58 3.17
CA LYS A 40 13.16 -21.58 2.88
C LYS A 40 13.81 -20.47 3.71
N PRO A 41 14.48 -20.79 4.83
CA PRO A 41 15.15 -19.79 5.67
C PRO A 41 16.09 -18.89 4.85
N GLU A 42 16.74 -19.41 3.81
CA GLU A 42 17.60 -18.67 2.91
C GLU A 42 16.88 -17.52 2.17
N ASN A 43 15.57 -17.63 1.94
CA ASN A 43 14.80 -16.58 1.27
C ASN A 43 14.67 -15.30 2.12
N GLN A 44 14.91 -15.38 3.43
CA GLN A 44 14.85 -14.21 4.31
C GLN A 44 15.90 -13.14 3.96
N TYR A 45 16.97 -13.53 3.27
CA TYR A 45 18.05 -12.64 2.84
C TYR A 45 17.87 -12.08 1.42
N GLN A 46 16.78 -12.46 0.73
CA GLN A 46 16.49 -11.93 -0.61
C GLN A 46 16.08 -10.46 -0.59
N VAL A 47 15.58 -9.96 0.56
CA VAL A 47 15.24 -8.56 0.75
C VAL A 47 16.43 -7.86 1.42
N PRO A 48 17.03 -6.85 0.80
CA PRO A 48 18.13 -6.11 1.39
C PRO A 48 17.67 -5.36 2.64
N TRP A 49 18.54 -5.35 3.66
CA TRP A 49 18.34 -4.59 4.88
C TRP A 49 18.96 -3.21 4.75
N PHE A 50 18.30 -2.21 5.33
CA PHE A 50 18.78 -0.83 5.36
C PHE A 50 18.71 -0.29 6.79
N ASN A 51 19.68 0.53 7.15
CA ASN A 51 19.70 1.24 8.43
C ASN A 51 19.18 2.65 8.21
N VAL A 52 18.07 2.98 8.86
CA VAL A 52 17.50 4.33 8.84
C VAL A 52 17.88 5.01 10.15
N ASP A 53 18.77 6.00 10.07
CA ASP A 53 19.17 6.79 11.22
C ASP A 53 18.06 7.78 11.60
N LEU A 54 17.46 7.59 12.78
CA LEU A 54 16.39 8.46 13.29
C LEU A 54 16.94 9.73 13.96
N ASP A 55 18.24 9.79 14.26
CA ASP A 55 18.91 10.98 14.78
C ASP A 55 19.32 11.93 13.65
N ALA A 56 19.46 11.40 12.43
CA ALA A 56 19.70 12.19 11.23
C ALA A 56 18.50 13.10 10.88
N ASP A 57 18.80 14.15 10.11
CA ASP A 57 17.79 15.07 9.61
C ASP A 57 16.73 14.32 8.77
N PRO A 58 15.42 14.53 9.04
CA PRO A 58 14.32 13.85 8.32
C PRO A 58 14.44 13.91 6.79
N TYR A 59 15.01 14.97 6.21
CA TYR A 59 15.20 15.10 4.76
C TYR A 59 16.27 14.17 4.18
N THR A 60 17.04 13.47 5.01
CA THR A 60 18.19 12.65 4.57
C THR A 60 18.02 11.16 4.82
N ARG A 61 17.14 10.78 5.76
CA ARG A 61 16.98 9.41 6.29
C ARG A 61 16.76 8.33 5.23
N PHE A 62 16.03 8.66 4.17
CA PHE A 62 15.62 7.70 3.13
C PHE A 62 16.35 7.94 1.79
N GLN A 63 17.39 8.79 1.75
CA GLN A 63 18.07 9.12 0.49
C GLN A 63 18.75 7.89 -0.14
N GLU A 64 19.42 7.06 0.65
CA GLU A 64 20.06 5.83 0.15
C GLU A 64 19.03 4.89 -0.48
N ILE A 65 17.98 4.55 0.27
CA ILE A 65 16.92 3.63 -0.16
C ILE A 65 16.21 4.18 -1.41
N SER A 66 15.88 5.48 -1.41
CA SER A 66 15.22 6.13 -2.55
C SER A 66 16.11 6.22 -3.78
N GLY A 67 17.43 6.34 -3.63
CA GLY A 67 18.39 6.29 -4.72
C GLY A 67 18.44 4.91 -5.38
N ILE A 68 18.50 3.84 -4.59
CA ILE A 68 18.56 2.44 -5.08
C ILE A 68 17.30 2.07 -5.87
N TYR A 69 16.12 2.43 -5.36
CA TYR A 69 14.84 2.04 -5.95
C TYR A 69 14.22 3.10 -6.86
N LYS A 70 14.94 4.17 -7.20
CA LYS A 70 14.40 5.31 -7.96
C LYS A 70 13.71 4.87 -9.25
N ASP A 71 14.34 3.99 -10.01
CA ASP A 71 13.82 3.54 -11.30
C ASP A 71 12.61 2.60 -11.13
N ASN A 72 12.64 1.69 -10.15
CA ASN A 72 11.47 0.85 -9.83
C ASN A 72 10.25 1.69 -9.44
N ILE A 73 10.46 2.75 -8.65
CA ILE A 73 9.40 3.67 -8.25
C ILE A 73 8.87 4.43 -9.47
N LYS A 74 9.75 4.93 -10.35
CA LYS A 74 9.37 5.59 -11.59
C LYS A 74 8.53 4.68 -12.49
N ASP A 75 8.94 3.43 -12.66
CA ASP A 75 8.22 2.46 -13.47
C ASP A 75 6.83 2.15 -12.90
N LEU A 76 6.71 1.95 -11.59
CA LEU A 76 5.42 1.74 -10.94
C LEU A 76 4.49 2.94 -11.13
N LEU A 77 5.01 4.16 -10.94
CA LEU A 77 4.24 5.38 -11.19
C LEU A 77 3.82 5.47 -12.66
N GLN A 78 4.67 5.07 -13.61
CA GLN A 78 4.32 5.06 -15.03
C GLN A 78 3.21 4.04 -15.35
N GLN A 79 3.20 2.86 -14.70
CA GLN A 79 2.11 1.91 -14.88
C GLN A 79 0.79 2.45 -14.34
N ILE A 80 0.81 3.10 -13.18
CA ILE A 80 -0.36 3.75 -12.60
C ILE A 80 -0.88 4.84 -13.54
N LYS A 81 0.01 5.66 -14.11
CA LYS A 81 -0.34 6.67 -15.13
C LYS A 81 -1.05 6.03 -16.32
N ASN A 82 -0.43 5.02 -16.92
CA ASN A 82 -0.98 4.32 -18.09
C ASN A 82 -2.36 3.71 -17.81
N LEU A 83 -2.62 3.25 -16.57
CA LEU A 83 -3.92 2.73 -16.16
C LEU A 83 -4.99 3.83 -16.03
N ILE A 84 -4.63 5.00 -15.49
CA ILE A 84 -5.60 6.05 -15.11
C ILE A 84 -5.85 7.04 -16.25
N THR A 85 -4.81 7.43 -17.00
CA THR A 85 -4.88 8.47 -18.06
C THR A 85 -5.98 8.24 -19.11
N PRO A 86 -6.29 7.01 -19.55
CA PRO A 86 -7.40 6.77 -20.49
C PRO A 86 -8.78 7.18 -19.95
N PHE A 87 -8.97 7.17 -18.63
CA PHE A 87 -10.23 7.51 -17.97
C PHE A 87 -10.25 8.96 -17.48
N ILE A 88 -9.09 9.46 -17.04
CA ILE A 88 -8.91 10.83 -16.52
C ILE A 88 -7.61 11.39 -17.11
N PRO A 89 -7.68 12.11 -18.25
CA PRO A 89 -6.49 12.58 -18.98
C PRO A 89 -5.53 13.45 -18.17
N ASP A 90 -6.07 14.19 -17.19
CA ASP A 90 -5.32 15.14 -16.36
C ASP A 90 -5.11 14.67 -14.91
N ALA A 91 -5.24 13.37 -14.65
CA ALA A 91 -5.23 12.81 -13.29
C ALA A 91 -3.98 13.19 -12.49
N LEU A 92 -2.83 13.32 -13.14
CA LEU A 92 -1.58 13.63 -12.46
C LEU A 92 -1.51 15.04 -11.94
N ASN A 93 -1.99 16.03 -12.70
CA ASN A 93 -2.00 17.41 -12.23
C ASN A 93 -2.98 17.56 -11.07
N ILE A 94 -4.13 16.89 -11.14
CA ILE A 94 -5.10 16.86 -10.05
C ILE A 94 -4.50 16.23 -8.78
N VAL A 95 -3.80 15.10 -8.92
CA VAL A 95 -3.11 14.46 -7.80
C VAL A 95 -2.02 15.39 -7.24
N ASP A 96 -1.19 15.97 -8.09
CA ASP A 96 -0.12 16.87 -7.67
C ASP A 96 -0.66 18.12 -6.95
N ASP A 97 -1.77 18.70 -7.42
CA ASP A 97 -2.40 19.87 -6.80
C ASP A 97 -3.04 19.53 -5.45
N VAL A 98 -3.79 18.42 -5.38
CA VAL A 98 -4.46 17.99 -4.14
C VAL A 98 -3.41 17.59 -3.10
N PHE A 99 -2.50 16.67 -3.42
CA PHE A 99 -1.50 16.21 -2.47
C PHE A 99 -0.45 17.27 -2.16
N GLY A 100 -0.10 18.15 -3.11
CA GLY A 100 0.77 19.29 -2.87
C GLY A 100 0.18 20.29 -1.88
N SER A 101 -1.13 20.57 -1.97
CA SER A 101 -1.81 21.46 -1.00
C SER A 101 -2.01 20.81 0.39
N MET A 102 -1.97 19.47 0.46
CA MET A 102 -2.07 18.72 1.70
C MET A 102 -0.76 18.64 2.50
N ASP A 103 0.37 18.96 1.89
CA ASP A 103 1.70 18.87 2.50
C ASP A 103 1.80 19.64 3.83
N GLN A 104 1.17 20.82 3.93
CA GLN A 104 1.16 21.62 5.16
C GLN A 104 0.39 20.97 6.34
N TYR A 105 -0.50 20.02 6.05
CA TYR A 105 -1.28 19.30 7.07
C TYR A 105 -0.60 18.01 7.53
N LEU A 106 0.49 17.61 6.87
CA LEU A 106 1.28 16.47 7.31
C LEU A 106 2.09 16.84 8.55
N ALA A 107 1.98 16.00 9.58
CA ALA A 107 2.79 16.13 10.79
C ALA A 107 4.27 15.87 10.48
N ALA A 108 5.16 16.56 11.20
CA ALA A 108 6.57 16.18 11.23
C ALA A 108 6.73 14.83 11.98
N PRO A 109 7.68 13.96 11.59
CA PRO A 109 8.68 14.13 10.52
C PRO A 109 8.20 13.74 9.12
N TYR A 110 7.01 13.13 8.98
CA TYR A 110 6.54 12.54 7.72
C TYR A 110 6.49 13.52 6.56
N ARG A 111 6.06 14.76 6.80
CA ARG A 111 6.06 15.83 5.79
C ARG A 111 7.46 16.01 5.18
N ASP A 112 8.45 16.09 6.05
CA ASP A 112 9.83 16.40 5.67
C ASP A 112 10.47 15.19 4.96
N GLU A 113 10.18 13.97 5.41
CA GLU A 113 10.60 12.71 4.77
C GLU A 113 9.96 12.51 3.37
N ILE A 114 8.68 12.85 3.20
CA ILE A 114 7.96 12.68 1.93
C ILE A 114 8.43 13.68 0.87
N ARG A 115 8.73 14.93 1.26
CA ARG A 115 9.23 15.97 0.34
C ARG A 115 10.48 15.52 -0.42
N VAL A 116 11.39 14.83 0.25
CA VAL A 116 12.60 14.23 -0.38
C VAL A 116 12.22 13.37 -1.57
N ARG A 117 11.15 12.58 -1.43
CA ARG A 117 10.74 11.58 -2.43
C ARG A 117 10.03 12.20 -3.62
N ILE A 118 9.21 13.23 -3.40
CA ILE A 118 8.48 13.92 -4.48
C ILE A 118 9.47 14.61 -5.43
N PHE A 119 10.53 15.23 -4.91
CA PHE A 119 11.54 15.89 -5.73
C PHE A 119 12.62 14.94 -6.29
N SER A 120 12.91 13.82 -5.63
CA SER A 120 13.91 12.85 -6.11
C SER A 120 13.40 11.97 -7.27
N VAL A 121 12.08 11.79 -7.40
CA VAL A 121 11.44 10.95 -8.43
C VAL A 121 11.01 11.75 -9.67
N ARG A 122 10.87 13.08 -9.56
CA ARG A 122 10.79 13.96 -10.74
C ARG A 122 12.12 14.03 -11.50
#